data_AF-A0A7G2C485-F1
#
_entry.id   AF-A0A7G2C485-F1
#
_cell.length_a   1.000
_cell.length_b   1.000
_cell.length_c   1.000
_cell.angle_alpha   90.00
_cell.angle_beta   90.00
_cell.angle_gamma   90.00
#
_symmetry.space_group_name_H-M   'P 1'
#
loop_
_entity.id
_entity.type
_entity.pdbx_description
1 polymer ?
#
loop_
_entity_poly.entity_id
_entity_poly.type
_entity_poly.pdbx_seq_one_letter_code
_entity_poly.pdbx_strand_id
1 'polypeptide(L)'
;MSFRLKNANGRQLVGPLVEVSIRDLDELDNPNVIISLMHSIHVCGTHAPNSVWGSLFHRLVKLNDTRTSLSSTGGLEHKGESEKAEKPLSKRALKRKQGEQVGHVFSGLTTREIFRTVDVLRQERWNGGGLPMQTLIDAALKNIAFELDALKADEDTADLSYRGVLDRLSLVADLKWRELLSLLLVAGDVDIPFDSTTDKIVDRLLLPMVKHLHGADLLELLRVIRRLKCNAPNLITILSQKLRYEGPHAQYALPLTLSVVKTLVKSNTLIAQVEAEPILHYYFAICQLYHNKVRVKGLLEMAEMTYAISRHSTLPSEIYQKCQSVTELLCTQMELLLQLEVVDAEAASKLLEYTIVLNMRDEKKFPCTANLLTCRNVALERSAKQEEETEEGNTSETRFPRVPRAAVDVCNELAYVNERIVIVRADMVEDERIRFYHTVSNAGLFSLFLGLKLFQHGYLHDTERNLPLEAELNALLQHMSAYAPSPSSVPRLYTMQNFPNTIPSWAEQTLWRIVQHKLKDFRISSSSSDEDVLRCFGDLKCDERKVEQFFHNMMTGPILFIKSRKELWDFNAELARRFGDAKSVETANTRSKTSLY
;
A
#
# COMPACT_ATOMS: atom_id res chain seq x y z
N MET A 1 31.11 3.26 -7.17
CA MET A 1 30.67 3.32 -8.58
C MET A 1 30.35 1.90 -9.04
N SER A 2 29.08 1.59 -9.30
CA SER A 2 28.63 0.27 -9.79
C SER A 2 28.60 0.32 -11.32
N PHE A 3 29.45 -0.47 -11.98
CA PHE A 3 29.41 -0.67 -13.43
C PHE A 3 28.33 -1.71 -13.74
N ARG A 4 27.12 -1.26 -14.08
CA ARG A 4 26.12 -2.14 -14.71
C ARG A 4 26.53 -2.37 -16.17
N LEU A 5 26.89 -3.60 -16.52
CA LEU A 5 27.17 -4.01 -17.90
C LEU A 5 25.84 -4.04 -18.69
N LYS A 6 25.44 -2.89 -19.23
CA LYS A 6 24.19 -2.72 -19.99
C LYS A 6 24.24 -3.27 -21.43
N ASN A 7 25.38 -3.77 -21.90
CA ASN A 7 25.55 -4.22 -23.28
C ASN A 7 25.30 -5.74 -23.43
N ALA A 8 24.62 -6.13 -24.51
CA ALA A 8 24.34 -7.53 -24.86
C ALA A 8 25.59 -8.42 -24.88
N ASN A 9 26.76 -7.86 -25.21
CA ASN A 9 28.05 -8.56 -25.24
C ASN A 9 28.60 -8.87 -23.83
N GLY A 10 28.25 -8.08 -22.80
CA GLY A 10 28.65 -8.36 -21.42
C GLY A 10 27.90 -9.56 -20.81
N ARG A 11 26.63 -9.76 -21.22
CA ARG A 11 25.81 -10.92 -20.82
C ARG A 11 26.34 -12.24 -21.38
N GLN A 12 26.95 -12.23 -22.57
CA GLN A 12 27.54 -13.41 -23.21
C GLN A 12 28.89 -13.83 -22.61
N LEU A 13 29.60 -12.93 -21.91
CA LEU A 13 30.92 -13.22 -21.33
C LEU A 13 30.83 -13.81 -19.92
N VAL A 14 29.85 -13.37 -19.12
CA VAL A 14 29.69 -13.80 -17.72
C VAL A 14 29.19 -15.24 -17.63
N GLY A 15 28.32 -15.70 -18.54
CA GLY A 15 27.82 -17.08 -18.55
C GLY A 15 28.95 -18.14 -18.60
N PRO A 16 29.82 -18.12 -19.62
CA PRO A 16 30.95 -19.04 -19.72
C PRO A 16 31.97 -18.89 -18.58
N LEU A 17 32.23 -17.67 -18.11
CA LEU A 17 33.12 -17.42 -16.96
C LEU A 17 32.58 -18.06 -15.68
N VAL A 18 31.27 -17.91 -15.42
CA VAL A 18 30.60 -18.48 -14.25
C VAL A 18 30.52 -20.01 -14.37
N GLU A 19 30.24 -20.55 -15.56
CA GLU A 19 30.28 -22.00 -15.79
C GLU A 19 31.67 -22.62 -15.59
N VAL A 20 32.74 -21.89 -15.94
CA VAL A 20 34.12 -22.30 -15.64
C VAL A 20 34.41 -22.21 -14.15
N SER A 21 34.00 -21.12 -13.48
CA SER A 21 34.20 -20.94 -12.02
C SER A 21 33.43 -21.94 -11.15
N ILE A 22 32.37 -22.57 -11.67
CA ILE A 22 31.64 -23.63 -10.95
C ILE A 22 32.42 -24.95 -10.92
N ARG A 23 33.36 -25.18 -11.85
CA ARG A 23 34.14 -26.43 -11.87
C ARG A 23 35.05 -26.57 -10.65
N ASP A 24 35.53 -25.44 -10.11
CA ASP A 24 36.41 -25.40 -8.94
C ASP A 24 35.62 -25.14 -7.64
N LEU A 25 34.29 -25.15 -7.70
CA LEU A 25 33.43 -24.83 -6.56
C LEU A 25 33.62 -25.79 -5.38
N ASP A 26 33.98 -27.04 -5.65
CA ASP A 26 34.24 -28.06 -4.63
C ASP A 26 35.54 -27.84 -3.86
N GLU A 27 36.46 -27.01 -4.38
CA GLU A 27 37.71 -26.62 -3.72
C GLU A 27 37.53 -25.43 -2.77
N LEU A 28 36.37 -24.75 -2.82
CA LEU A 28 36.08 -23.61 -1.96
C LEU A 28 35.51 -24.06 -0.60
N ASP A 29 36.32 -23.97 0.44
CA ASP A 29 35.94 -24.34 1.82
C ASP A 29 35.42 -23.15 2.67
N ASN A 30 35.53 -21.93 2.13
CA ASN A 30 35.05 -20.71 2.79
C ASN A 30 33.70 -20.24 2.22
N PRO A 31 32.59 -20.34 3.00
CA PRO A 31 31.26 -19.88 2.59
C PRO A 31 31.23 -18.41 2.15
N ASN A 32 32.02 -17.53 2.76
CA ASN A 32 32.02 -16.11 2.41
C ASN A 32 32.54 -15.83 1.00
N VAL A 33 33.42 -16.69 0.48
CA VAL A 33 33.92 -16.57 -0.91
C VAL A 33 32.79 -16.91 -1.88
N ILE A 34 32.04 -17.98 -1.61
CA ILE A 34 30.91 -18.42 -2.43
C ILE A 34 29.76 -17.38 -2.38
N ILE A 35 29.44 -16.87 -1.19
CA ILE A 35 28.41 -15.83 -1.01
C ILE A 35 28.81 -14.53 -1.71
N SER A 36 30.09 -14.16 -1.65
CA SER A 36 30.60 -12.98 -2.35
C SER A 36 30.51 -13.14 -3.87
N LEU A 37 30.83 -14.34 -4.39
CA LEU A 37 30.63 -14.69 -5.79
C LEU A 37 29.15 -14.56 -6.21
N MET A 38 28.22 -15.10 -5.41
CA MET A 38 26.78 -14.97 -5.65
C MET A 38 26.35 -13.50 -5.74
N HIS A 39 26.79 -12.65 -4.81
CA HIS A 39 26.51 -11.22 -4.85
C HIS A 39 27.13 -10.54 -6.07
N SER A 40 28.37 -10.88 -6.44
CA SER A 40 29.03 -10.31 -7.62
C SER A 40 28.28 -10.65 -8.90
N ILE A 41 27.81 -11.90 -9.05
CA ILE A 41 26.99 -12.32 -10.19
C ILE A 41 25.69 -11.49 -10.25
N HIS A 42 25.00 -11.33 -9.13
CA HIS A 42 23.78 -10.51 -9.04
C HIS A 42 24.03 -9.04 -9.42
N VAL A 43 25.06 -8.41 -8.83
CA VAL A 43 25.38 -6.98 -9.04
C VAL A 43 25.75 -6.68 -10.50
N CYS A 44 26.33 -7.65 -11.21
CA CYS A 44 26.64 -7.53 -12.64
C CYS A 44 25.39 -7.46 -13.54
N GLY A 45 24.19 -7.79 -13.03
CA GLY A 45 22.93 -7.71 -13.77
C GLY A 45 22.78 -8.74 -14.89
N THR A 46 23.57 -9.80 -14.81
CA THR A 46 23.52 -10.96 -15.71
C THR A 46 22.78 -12.07 -14.98
N HIS A 47 21.49 -12.27 -15.29
CA HIS A 47 20.71 -13.37 -14.72
C HIS A 47 21.41 -14.70 -15.06
N ALA A 48 22.04 -15.32 -14.08
CA ALA A 48 22.74 -16.59 -14.29
C ALA A 48 21.72 -17.73 -14.44
N PRO A 49 22.06 -18.79 -15.21
CA PRO A 49 21.20 -19.96 -15.32
C PRO A 49 20.85 -20.59 -13.97
N ASN A 50 19.67 -21.20 -13.85
CA ASN A 50 19.22 -21.83 -12.61
C ASN A 50 20.18 -22.93 -12.08
N SER A 51 20.92 -23.59 -12.97
CA SER A 51 21.95 -24.58 -12.63
C SER A 51 23.12 -23.98 -11.85
N VAL A 52 23.48 -22.72 -12.12
CA VAL A 52 24.52 -21.98 -11.41
C VAL A 52 24.11 -21.76 -9.96
N TRP A 53 22.92 -21.19 -9.75
CA TRP A 53 22.37 -20.93 -8.42
C TRP A 53 22.20 -22.21 -7.62
N GLY A 54 21.74 -23.28 -8.27
CA GLY A 54 21.66 -24.61 -7.66
C GLY A 54 23.01 -25.15 -7.20
N SER A 55 24.05 -25.05 -8.03
CA SER A 55 25.40 -25.55 -7.69
C SER A 55 25.99 -24.77 -6.51
N LEU A 56 25.94 -23.43 -6.56
CA LEU A 56 26.41 -22.55 -5.49
C LEU A 56 25.69 -22.82 -4.16
N PHE A 57 24.36 -22.96 -4.22
CA PHE A 57 23.55 -23.27 -3.04
C PHE A 57 23.83 -24.67 -2.47
N HIS A 58 23.92 -25.70 -3.31
CA HIS A 58 24.25 -27.05 -2.87
C HIS A 58 25.61 -27.12 -2.18
N ARG A 59 26.62 -26.40 -2.69
CA ARG A 59 27.92 -26.30 -2.02
C ARG A 59 27.80 -25.65 -0.64
N LEU A 60 27.03 -24.57 -0.51
CA LEU A 60 26.79 -23.90 0.78
C LEU A 60 26.07 -24.81 1.78
N VAL A 61 25.09 -25.59 1.34
CA VAL A 61 24.41 -26.60 2.19
C VAL A 61 25.41 -27.66 2.65
N LYS A 62 26.25 -28.19 1.76
CA LYS A 62 27.29 -29.17 2.12
C LYS A 62 28.27 -28.59 3.15
N LEU A 63 28.71 -27.34 2.98
CA LEU A 63 29.58 -26.65 3.94
C LEU A 63 28.90 -26.40 5.28
N ASN A 64 27.60 -26.13 5.28
CA ASN A 64 26.81 -26.03 6.50
C ASN A 64 26.82 -27.36 7.26
N ASP A 65 26.55 -28.47 6.58
CA ASP A 65 26.47 -29.80 7.19
C ASP A 65 27.83 -30.26 7.73
N THR A 66 28.91 -30.06 6.97
CA THR A 66 30.27 -30.40 7.42
C THR A 66 30.65 -29.61 8.68
N ARG A 67 30.39 -28.30 8.71
CA ARG A 67 30.70 -27.47 9.88
C ARG A 67 29.83 -27.80 11.10
N THR A 68 28.57 -28.20 10.89
CA THR A 68 27.67 -28.67 11.96
C THR A 68 28.13 -30.01 12.54
N SER A 69 28.65 -30.91 11.70
CA SER A 69 29.19 -32.19 12.18
C SER A 69 30.47 -32.01 13.01
N LEU A 70 31.35 -31.08 12.62
CA LEU A 70 32.60 -30.80 13.34
C LEU A 70 32.36 -30.21 14.73
N SER A 71 31.32 -29.37 14.90
CA SER A 71 30.98 -28.77 16.19
C SER A 71 30.35 -29.76 17.17
N SER A 72 29.65 -30.78 16.68
CA SER A 72 29.04 -31.84 17.51
C SER A 72 30.04 -32.92 17.96
N THR A 73 31.09 -33.19 17.18
CA THR A 73 32.16 -34.12 17.56
C THR A 73 33.22 -33.55 18.51
N GLY A 74 33.37 -32.22 18.59
CA GLY A 74 34.35 -31.57 19.48
C GLY A 74 33.95 -31.45 20.96
N GLY A 75 32.73 -31.88 21.33
CA GLY A 75 32.18 -31.80 22.69
C GLY A 75 32.38 -33.05 23.56
N LEU A 76 32.99 -34.11 23.02
CA LEU A 76 33.13 -35.42 23.68
C LEU A 76 34.60 -35.87 23.69
N GLU A 77 35.50 -35.07 24.24
CA GLU A 77 36.79 -35.57 24.73
C GLU A 77 36.98 -35.22 26.21
N HIS A 78 37.09 -36.29 27.01
CA HIS A 78 37.30 -36.37 28.45
C HIS A 78 38.39 -35.44 29.02
N LYS A 79 38.04 -34.73 30.11
CA LYS A 79 38.80 -34.63 31.39
C LYS A 79 37.74 -34.42 32.49
N GLY A 80 37.50 -35.31 33.45
CA GLY A 80 38.46 -35.89 34.38
C GLY A 80 38.55 -34.98 35.62
N GLU A 81 37.73 -35.28 36.63
CA GLU A 81 37.82 -34.89 38.06
C GLU A 81 38.24 -33.45 38.45
N SER A 82 37.32 -32.71 39.08
CA SER A 82 37.41 -32.35 40.51
C SER A 82 36.30 -31.37 40.88
N GLU A 83 35.56 -31.71 41.94
CA GLU A 83 34.74 -30.76 42.70
C GLU A 83 35.60 -29.58 43.17
N LYS A 84 35.13 -28.36 42.91
CA LYS A 84 35.24 -27.20 43.81
C LYS A 84 34.40 -26.04 43.28
N ALA A 85 33.61 -25.47 44.18
CA ALA A 85 32.71 -24.35 43.96
C ALA A 85 33.47 -23.05 43.63
N GLU A 86 33.10 -22.39 42.53
CA GLU A 86 33.43 -20.97 42.30
C GLU A 86 32.28 -20.21 41.63
N LYS A 87 31.71 -19.29 42.42
CA LYS A 87 31.26 -17.89 42.18
C LYS A 87 30.97 -17.38 40.74
N PRO A 88 30.04 -16.40 40.62
CA PRO A 88 29.35 -16.07 39.37
C PRO A 88 30.28 -15.48 38.31
N LEU A 89 30.09 -15.94 37.07
CA LEU A 89 30.78 -15.53 35.84
C LEU A 89 30.76 -14.00 35.65
N SER A 90 31.80 -13.34 36.16
CA SER A 90 32.06 -11.93 35.93
C SER A 90 32.73 -11.71 34.57
N LYS A 91 32.16 -10.80 33.76
CA LYS A 91 32.76 -9.91 32.72
C LYS A 91 33.89 -10.39 31.78
N ARG A 92 34.26 -11.68 31.76
CA ARG A 92 35.32 -12.25 30.91
C ARG A 92 34.82 -13.05 29.71
N ALA A 93 33.50 -13.20 29.55
CA ALA A 93 32.89 -13.79 28.36
C ALA A 93 32.83 -12.82 27.15
N LEU A 94 33.17 -11.53 27.34
CA LEU A 94 33.05 -10.48 26.32
C LEU A 94 34.31 -10.22 25.46
N LYS A 95 35.29 -11.13 25.50
CA LYS A 95 36.37 -11.18 24.51
C LYS A 95 36.58 -12.62 24.03
N ARG A 96 35.62 -13.15 23.27
CA ARG A 96 35.91 -14.28 22.37
C ARG A 96 36.92 -13.78 21.34
N LYS A 97 38.12 -14.37 21.36
CA LYS A 97 39.20 -14.11 20.39
C LYS A 97 38.67 -14.27 18.97
N GLN A 98 39.12 -13.39 18.08
CA GLN A 98 39.01 -13.47 16.62
C GLN A 98 39.76 -14.70 16.07
N GLY A 99 39.28 -15.90 16.39
CA GLY A 99 39.53 -17.12 15.63
C GLY A 99 38.24 -17.46 14.90
N GLU A 100 38.34 -17.86 13.64
CA GLU A 100 37.24 -18.15 12.71
C GLU A 100 35.94 -18.58 13.40
N GLN A 101 34.90 -17.77 13.26
CA GLN A 101 33.60 -18.03 13.87
C GLN A 101 32.97 -19.25 13.17
N VAL A 102 33.10 -20.42 13.79
CA VAL A 102 32.50 -21.67 13.29
C VAL A 102 31.02 -21.68 13.68
N GLY A 103 30.16 -21.20 12.77
CA GLY A 103 28.69 -21.35 12.84
C GLY A 103 28.00 -20.81 14.10
N HIS A 104 26.72 -21.16 14.24
CA HIS A 104 25.92 -21.04 15.46
C HIS A 104 25.43 -22.43 15.89
N VAL A 105 24.68 -22.50 16.99
CA VAL A 105 24.22 -23.76 17.60
C VAL A 105 23.42 -24.63 16.64
N PHE A 106 22.58 -24.04 15.78
CA PHE A 106 21.69 -24.77 14.88
C PHE A 106 22.20 -24.85 13.43
N SER A 107 23.34 -24.23 13.11
CA SER A 107 23.90 -24.23 11.75
C SER A 107 25.41 -24.01 11.72
N GLY A 108 26.10 -24.72 10.85
CA GLY A 108 27.53 -24.50 10.57
C GLY A 108 27.83 -23.15 9.90
N LEU A 109 26.83 -22.54 9.24
CA LEU A 109 26.87 -21.17 8.75
C LEU A 109 26.36 -20.18 9.80
N THR A 110 26.89 -18.96 9.78
CA THR A 110 26.41 -17.85 10.61
C THR A 110 25.07 -17.32 10.09
N THR A 111 24.30 -16.65 10.96
CA THR A 111 23.02 -16.04 10.59
C THR A 111 23.18 -15.01 9.47
N ARG A 112 24.29 -14.26 9.48
CA ARG A 112 24.67 -13.31 8.43
C ARG A 112 24.92 -14.00 7.08
N GLU A 113 25.66 -15.10 7.08
CA GLU A 113 25.94 -15.89 5.86
C GLU A 113 24.65 -16.48 5.27
N ILE A 114 23.78 -17.03 6.13
CA ILE A 114 22.48 -17.55 5.70
C ILE A 114 21.63 -16.44 5.09
N PHE A 115 21.48 -15.30 5.77
CA PHE A 115 20.71 -14.16 5.27
C PHE A 115 21.21 -13.69 3.89
N ARG A 116 22.52 -13.49 3.73
CA ARG A 116 23.10 -13.03 2.45
C ARG A 116 22.87 -14.02 1.32
N THR A 117 22.95 -15.32 1.61
CA THR A 117 22.64 -16.37 0.64
C THR A 117 21.18 -16.28 0.19
N VAL A 118 20.26 -16.23 1.14
CA VAL A 118 18.81 -16.19 0.91
C VAL A 118 18.39 -14.92 0.16
N ASP A 119 18.96 -13.77 0.55
CA ASP A 119 18.63 -12.47 -0.05
C ASP A 119 18.99 -12.42 -1.55
N VAL A 120 20.17 -12.89 -1.93
CA VAL A 120 20.58 -12.97 -3.35
C VAL A 120 19.67 -13.90 -4.14
N LEU A 121 19.39 -15.09 -3.62
CA LEU A 121 18.55 -16.07 -4.30
C LEU A 121 17.11 -15.58 -4.49
N ARG A 122 16.57 -14.85 -3.50
CA ARG A 122 15.26 -14.18 -3.62
C ARG A 122 15.28 -13.08 -4.68
N GLN A 123 16.32 -12.25 -4.71
CA GLN A 123 16.43 -11.16 -5.70
C GLN A 123 16.51 -11.69 -7.14
N GLU A 124 17.14 -12.85 -7.33
CA GLU A 124 17.19 -13.58 -8.61
C GLU A 124 15.95 -14.44 -8.90
N ARG A 125 14.96 -14.45 -8.00
CA ARG A 125 13.72 -15.26 -8.12
C ARG A 125 14.02 -16.76 -8.34
N TRP A 126 15.08 -17.25 -7.72
CA TRP A 126 15.44 -18.66 -7.80
C TRP A 126 14.52 -19.49 -6.91
N ASN A 127 13.82 -20.45 -7.51
CA ASN A 127 12.83 -21.30 -6.82
C ASN A 127 13.36 -22.72 -6.52
N GLY A 128 14.61 -23.02 -6.87
CA GLY A 128 15.26 -24.27 -6.44
C GLY A 128 15.64 -24.16 -4.97
N GLY A 129 15.61 -25.24 -4.20
CA GLY A 129 16.10 -25.21 -2.80
C GLY A 129 15.19 -25.85 -1.77
N GLY A 130 13.89 -25.99 -2.05
CA GLY A 130 12.93 -26.81 -1.29
C GLY A 130 13.19 -26.90 0.22
N LEU A 131 13.35 -28.13 0.72
CA LEU A 131 13.61 -28.41 2.13
C LEU A 131 14.95 -27.84 2.65
N PRO A 132 16.10 -27.98 1.96
CA PRO A 132 17.36 -27.38 2.44
C PRO A 132 17.29 -25.87 2.69
N MET A 133 16.55 -25.12 1.85
CA MET A 133 16.32 -23.68 2.05
C MET A 133 15.52 -23.42 3.33
N GLN A 134 14.45 -24.19 3.54
CA GLN A 134 13.64 -24.12 4.76
C GLN A 134 14.49 -24.42 6.00
N THR A 135 15.33 -25.46 5.96
CA THR A 135 16.20 -25.83 7.09
C THR A 135 17.20 -24.74 7.44
N LEU A 136 17.84 -24.10 6.44
CA LEU A 136 18.78 -23.00 6.70
C LEU A 136 18.08 -21.78 7.32
N ILE A 137 16.92 -21.40 6.79
CA ILE A 137 16.17 -20.24 7.32
C ILE A 137 15.64 -20.54 8.73
N ASP A 138 15.09 -21.73 8.97
CA ASP A 138 14.65 -22.18 10.29
C ASP A 138 15.80 -22.17 11.30
N ALA A 139 16.96 -22.69 10.92
CA ALA A 139 18.17 -22.65 11.75
C ALA A 139 18.59 -21.20 12.06
N ALA A 140 18.56 -20.29 11.08
CA ALA A 140 18.86 -18.88 11.30
C ALA A 140 17.90 -18.24 12.32
N LEU A 141 16.59 -18.50 12.23
CA LEU A 141 15.62 -17.98 13.20
C LEU A 141 15.84 -18.57 14.60
N LYS A 142 16.12 -19.87 14.71
CA LYS A 142 16.43 -20.53 15.99
C LYS A 142 17.72 -20.00 16.61
N ASN A 143 18.75 -19.72 15.81
CA ASN A 143 19.98 -19.09 16.29
C ASN A 143 19.70 -17.70 16.87
N ILE A 144 18.91 -16.87 16.18
CA ILE A 144 18.51 -15.55 16.67
C ILE A 144 17.76 -15.69 18.01
N ALA A 145 16.75 -16.56 18.07
CA ALA A 145 15.98 -16.79 19.28
C ALA A 145 16.84 -17.28 20.46
N PHE A 146 17.76 -18.21 20.21
CA PHE A 146 18.64 -18.77 21.22
C PHE A 146 19.63 -17.74 21.78
N GLU A 147 20.28 -16.97 20.93
CA GLU A 147 21.18 -15.89 21.34
C GLU A 147 20.42 -14.77 22.08
N LEU A 148 19.18 -14.49 21.66
CA LEU A 148 18.28 -13.58 22.38
C LEU A 148 17.96 -14.06 23.79
N ASP A 149 17.77 -15.36 24.00
CA ASP A 149 17.55 -15.94 25.32
C ASP A 149 18.83 -15.98 26.17
N ALA A 150 19.98 -16.23 25.54
CA ALA A 150 21.29 -16.20 26.20
C ALA A 150 21.67 -14.81 26.71
N LEU A 151 21.19 -13.76 26.03
CA LEU A 151 21.20 -12.39 26.56
C LEU A 151 20.25 -12.32 27.75
N LYS A 152 20.79 -12.55 28.96
CA LYS A 152 20.11 -12.30 30.25
C LYS A 152 19.72 -10.83 30.35
N ALA A 153 18.57 -10.47 29.78
CA ALA A 153 17.98 -9.17 29.95
C ALA A 153 17.10 -9.20 31.21
N ASP A 154 17.63 -8.67 32.32
CA ASP A 154 16.85 -8.26 33.49
C ASP A 154 15.98 -7.01 33.21
N GLU A 155 15.90 -6.56 31.96
CA GLU A 155 15.23 -5.34 31.56
C GLU A 155 13.83 -5.64 31.01
N ASP A 156 12.83 -4.88 31.48
CA ASP A 156 11.51 -4.80 30.84
C ASP A 156 11.69 -4.52 29.35
N THR A 157 11.43 -5.53 28.53
CA THR A 157 11.60 -5.45 27.07
C THR A 157 10.77 -4.31 26.47
N ALA A 158 9.69 -3.92 27.13
CA ALA A 158 8.84 -2.79 26.76
C ALA A 158 9.59 -1.44 26.71
N ASP A 159 10.67 -1.24 27.49
CA ASP A 159 11.34 0.06 27.64
C ASP A 159 12.59 0.28 26.78
N LEU A 160 12.97 -0.70 25.95
CA LEU A 160 14.14 -0.59 25.08
C LEU A 160 14.07 0.63 24.13
N SER A 161 15.15 1.40 24.08
CA SER A 161 15.32 2.48 23.10
C SER A 161 15.48 1.90 21.69
N TYR A 162 15.18 2.70 20.65
CA TYR A 162 15.34 2.29 19.26
C TYR A 162 16.75 1.76 18.98
N ARG A 163 17.76 2.50 19.46
CA ARG A 163 19.17 2.10 19.34
C ARG A 163 19.48 0.83 20.12
N GLY A 164 18.89 0.65 21.30
CA GLY A 164 19.04 -0.58 22.08
C GLY A 164 18.53 -1.82 21.34
N VAL A 165 17.42 -1.72 20.61
CA VAL A 165 16.91 -2.83 19.78
C VAL A 165 17.84 -3.11 18.60
N LEU A 166 18.35 -2.07 17.94
CA LEU A 166 19.29 -2.22 16.83
C LEU A 166 20.63 -2.83 17.26
N ASP A 167 21.20 -2.35 18.37
CA ASP A 167 22.46 -2.86 18.92
C ASP A 167 22.30 -4.33 19.35
N ARG A 168 21.15 -4.69 19.93
CA ARG A 168 20.79 -6.07 20.27
C ARG A 168 20.71 -6.96 19.02
N LEU A 169 20.03 -6.51 17.96
CA LEU A 169 19.95 -7.25 16.70
C LEU A 169 21.32 -7.44 16.06
N SER A 170 22.14 -6.39 16.04
CA SER A 170 23.51 -6.45 15.53
C SER A 170 24.37 -7.44 16.32
N LEU A 171 24.19 -7.51 17.65
CA LEU A 171 24.94 -8.42 18.50
C LEU A 171 24.57 -9.89 18.28
N VAL A 172 23.28 -10.17 18.11
CA VAL A 172 22.73 -11.54 18.05
C VAL A 172 22.87 -12.14 16.65
N ALA A 173 22.64 -11.33 15.61
CA ALA A 173 22.49 -11.83 14.24
C ALA A 173 23.45 -11.21 13.23
N ASP A 174 24.16 -10.13 13.61
CA ASP A 174 24.89 -9.25 12.68
C ASP A 174 24.00 -8.73 11.52
N LEU A 175 22.72 -8.46 11.83
CA LEU A 175 21.73 -7.96 10.87
C LEU A 175 21.30 -6.53 11.18
N LYS A 176 20.88 -5.81 10.14
CA LYS A 176 20.11 -4.57 10.24
C LYS A 176 18.63 -4.88 10.37
N TRP A 177 17.86 -3.92 10.89
CA TRP A 177 16.39 -4.05 11.02
C TRP A 177 15.70 -4.49 9.73
N ARG A 178 16.01 -3.86 8.60
CA ARG A 178 15.43 -4.22 7.29
C ARG A 178 15.85 -5.62 6.82
N GLU A 179 17.04 -6.06 7.19
CA GLU A 179 17.54 -7.39 6.85
C GLU A 179 16.80 -8.46 7.68
N LEU A 180 16.53 -8.19 8.96
CA LEU A 180 15.66 -9.03 9.80
C LEU A 180 14.25 -9.14 9.21
N LEU A 181 13.61 -8.02 8.86
CA LEU A 181 12.28 -8.05 8.24
C LEU A 181 12.28 -8.81 6.92
N SER A 182 13.32 -8.65 6.11
CA SER A 182 13.48 -9.41 4.86
C SER A 182 13.62 -10.91 5.12
N LEU A 183 14.44 -11.31 6.10
CA LEU A 183 14.59 -12.72 6.50
C LEU A 183 13.25 -13.32 6.97
N LEU A 184 12.52 -12.60 7.82
CA LEU A 184 11.22 -13.01 8.33
C LEU A 184 10.16 -13.09 7.22
N LEU A 185 10.19 -12.18 6.25
CA LEU A 185 9.32 -12.27 5.06
C LEU A 185 9.60 -13.53 4.26
N VAL A 186 10.88 -13.86 4.02
CA VAL A 186 11.24 -15.08 3.30
C VAL A 186 10.80 -16.31 4.08
N ALA A 187 10.98 -16.32 5.40
CA ALA A 187 10.52 -17.42 6.25
C ALA A 187 9.01 -17.66 6.11
N GLY A 188 8.22 -16.59 6.02
CA GLY A 188 6.78 -16.71 5.74
C GLY A 188 6.46 -17.10 4.30
N ASP A 189 7.31 -16.79 3.32
CA ASP A 189 7.14 -17.23 1.92
C ASP A 189 7.38 -18.75 1.77
N VAL A 190 8.28 -19.33 2.58
CA VAL A 190 8.56 -20.76 2.59
C VAL A 190 7.76 -21.54 3.65
N ASP A 191 6.74 -20.90 4.26
CA ASP A 191 5.84 -21.46 5.27
C ASP A 191 6.56 -22.09 6.48
N ILE A 192 7.64 -21.46 6.97
CA ILE A 192 8.26 -21.89 8.24
C ILE A 192 7.29 -21.63 9.39
N PRO A 193 6.95 -22.66 10.20
CA PRO A 193 6.08 -22.48 11.35
C PRO A 193 6.78 -21.58 12.37
N PHE A 194 6.12 -20.49 12.75
CA PHE A 194 6.57 -19.65 13.85
C PHE A 194 6.15 -20.34 15.15
N ASP A 195 7.09 -21.05 15.77
CA ASP A 195 6.90 -21.82 17.00
C ASP A 195 7.29 -21.03 18.26
N SER A 196 7.11 -21.66 19.42
CA SER A 196 7.44 -21.08 20.73
C SER A 196 8.91 -20.71 20.89
N THR A 197 9.82 -21.28 20.09
CA THR A 197 11.23 -20.88 20.11
C THR A 197 11.41 -19.55 19.39
N THR A 198 10.70 -19.34 18.29
CA THR A 198 10.76 -18.08 17.53
C THR A 198 9.96 -16.93 18.16
N ASP A 199 9.04 -17.19 19.10
CA ASP A 199 8.32 -16.16 19.87
C ASP A 199 9.25 -15.16 20.57
N LYS A 200 10.47 -15.58 20.93
CA LYS A 200 11.50 -14.69 21.50
C LYS A 200 11.89 -13.54 20.57
N ILE A 201 11.85 -13.77 19.25
CA ILE A 201 12.09 -12.72 18.25
C ILE A 201 10.97 -11.68 18.34
N VAL A 202 9.72 -12.12 18.51
CA VAL A 202 8.59 -11.22 18.69
C VAL A 202 8.75 -10.42 19.99
N ASP A 203 8.91 -11.08 21.12
CA ASP A 203 8.91 -10.44 22.43
C ASP A 203 10.11 -9.52 22.67
N ARG A 204 11.30 -9.90 22.18
CA ARG A 204 12.55 -9.19 22.48
C ARG A 204 13.03 -8.26 21.37
N LEU A 205 12.51 -8.36 20.15
CA LEU A 205 12.89 -7.49 19.02
C LEU A 205 11.70 -6.78 18.39
N LEU A 206 10.64 -7.50 17.98
CA LEU A 206 9.54 -6.87 17.24
C LEU A 206 8.66 -6.00 18.15
N LEU A 207 8.26 -6.52 19.31
CA LEU A 207 7.38 -5.83 20.27
C LEU A 207 8.00 -4.51 20.75
N PRO A 208 9.27 -4.45 21.18
CA PRO A 208 9.90 -3.19 21.61
C PRO A 208 10.12 -2.21 20.46
N MET A 209 10.19 -2.70 19.21
CA MET A 209 10.39 -1.86 18.03
C MET A 209 9.10 -1.11 17.66
N VAL A 210 7.90 -1.68 17.91
CA VAL A 210 6.60 -1.10 17.52
C VAL A 210 6.45 0.36 17.95
N LYS A 211 6.90 0.73 19.16
CA LYS A 211 6.76 2.10 19.67
C LYS A 211 7.53 3.14 18.85
N HIS A 212 8.62 2.72 18.20
CA HIS A 212 9.54 3.58 17.43
C HIS A 212 9.25 3.60 15.93
N LEU A 213 8.47 2.64 15.42
CA LEU A 213 8.11 2.59 14.00
C LEU A 213 6.91 3.48 13.72
N HIS A 214 6.87 4.03 12.52
CA HIS A 214 5.74 4.81 12.02
C HIS A 214 5.50 4.54 10.53
N GLY A 215 4.29 4.82 10.07
CA GLY A 215 3.96 4.82 8.64
C GLY A 215 4.33 3.55 7.88
N ALA A 216 5.20 3.69 6.88
CA ALA A 216 5.60 2.59 6.00
C ALA A 216 6.35 1.45 6.72
N ASP A 217 7.17 1.76 7.73
CA ASP A 217 7.93 0.72 8.45
C ASP A 217 6.99 -0.18 9.30
N LEU A 218 5.90 0.39 9.85
CA LEU A 218 4.84 -0.38 10.51
C LEU A 218 4.06 -1.25 9.53
N LEU A 219 3.78 -0.74 8.32
CA LEU A 219 3.13 -1.54 7.27
C LEU A 219 4.00 -2.72 6.84
N GLU A 220 5.32 -2.51 6.75
CA GLU A 220 6.26 -3.58 6.44
C GLU A 220 6.25 -4.64 7.55
N LEU A 221 6.30 -4.24 8.82
CA LEU A 221 6.18 -5.16 9.95
C LEU A 221 4.85 -5.93 9.93
N LEU A 222 3.71 -5.27 9.70
CA LEU A 222 2.40 -5.94 9.60
C LEU A 222 2.33 -6.93 8.43
N ARG A 223 2.99 -6.61 7.32
CA ARG A 223 3.12 -7.55 6.19
C ARG A 223 3.91 -8.78 6.60
N VAL A 224 5.00 -8.62 7.34
CA VAL A 224 5.82 -9.72 7.89
C VAL A 224 4.98 -10.61 8.80
N ILE A 225 4.31 -10.04 9.80
CA ILE A 225 3.45 -10.75 10.76
C ILE A 225 2.42 -11.61 10.04
N ARG A 226 1.73 -11.02 9.06
CA ARG A 226 0.68 -11.71 8.29
C ARG A 226 1.23 -12.84 7.43
N ARG A 227 2.41 -12.65 6.83
CA ARG A 227 3.04 -13.63 5.96
C ARG A 227 3.55 -14.83 6.76
N LEU A 228 4.12 -14.57 7.93
CA LEU A 228 4.52 -15.59 8.91
C LEU A 228 3.36 -16.32 9.58
N LYS A 229 2.12 -15.83 9.44
CA LYS A 229 0.95 -16.31 10.20
C LYS A 229 1.23 -16.29 11.72
N CYS A 230 1.99 -15.29 12.17
CA CYS A 230 2.42 -15.17 13.54
C CYS A 230 1.22 -14.98 14.48
N ASN A 231 1.08 -15.86 15.47
CA ASN A 231 0.00 -15.82 16.45
C ASN A 231 0.46 -15.14 17.76
N ALA A 232 0.85 -13.87 17.67
CA ALA A 232 1.33 -13.09 18.80
C ALA A 232 0.27 -12.05 19.25
N PRO A 233 -0.61 -12.37 20.22
CA PRO A 233 -1.69 -11.47 20.62
C PRO A 233 -1.17 -10.15 21.19
N ASN A 234 -0.11 -10.18 22.01
CA ASN A 234 0.49 -8.98 22.61
C ASN A 234 0.98 -7.99 21.55
N LEU A 235 1.60 -8.48 20.47
CA LEU A 235 2.08 -7.64 19.39
C LEU A 235 0.94 -6.89 18.71
N ILE A 236 -0.16 -7.59 18.44
CA ILE A 236 -1.34 -7.00 17.82
C ILE A 236 -2.07 -6.04 18.77
N THR A 237 -2.12 -6.35 20.07
CA THR A 237 -2.67 -5.45 21.09
C THR A 237 -1.90 -4.13 21.15
N ILE A 238 -0.56 -4.17 21.19
CA ILE A 238 0.27 -2.95 21.22
C ILE A 238 0.14 -2.16 19.91
N LEU A 239 0.13 -2.84 18.76
CA LEU A 239 -0.11 -2.18 17.46
C LEU A 239 -1.47 -1.47 17.45
N SER A 240 -2.51 -2.14 17.95
CA SER A 240 -3.87 -1.59 18.03
C SER A 240 -3.95 -0.39 18.98
N GLN A 241 -3.28 -0.45 20.13
CA GLN A 241 -3.18 0.68 21.07
C GLN A 241 -2.43 1.86 20.45
N LYS A 242 -1.31 1.62 19.78
CA LYS A 242 -0.54 2.66 19.10
C LYS A 242 -1.35 3.38 18.02
N LEU A 243 -2.07 2.63 17.16
CA LEU A 243 -2.90 3.24 16.13
C LEU A 243 -4.03 4.10 16.71
N ARG A 244 -4.67 3.63 17.78
CA ARG A 244 -5.69 4.42 18.48
C ARG A 244 -5.11 5.65 19.17
N TYR A 245 -3.89 5.55 19.71
CA TYR A 245 -3.19 6.67 20.33
C TYR A 245 -2.80 7.76 19.32
N GLU A 246 -2.28 7.36 18.14
CA GLU A 246 -1.91 8.30 17.08
C GLU A 246 -3.14 8.93 16.40
N GLY A 247 -4.29 8.25 16.43
CA GLY A 247 -5.57 8.75 15.97
C GLY A 247 -5.79 8.65 14.45
N PRO A 248 -7.03 8.91 13.99
CA PRO A 248 -7.46 8.59 12.62
C PRO A 248 -6.79 9.47 11.55
N HIS A 249 -6.19 10.59 11.96
CA HIS A 249 -5.46 11.52 11.10
C HIS A 249 -3.95 11.26 11.09
N ALA A 250 -3.45 10.23 11.78
CA ALA A 250 -2.05 9.87 11.71
C ALA A 250 -1.63 9.45 10.30
N GLN A 251 -0.34 9.57 10.01
CA GLN A 251 0.22 9.10 8.75
C GLN A 251 -0.07 7.60 8.58
N TYR A 252 -0.56 7.19 7.41
CA TYR A 252 -0.93 5.80 7.12
C TYR A 252 -2.01 5.19 8.03
N ALA A 253 -2.81 5.98 8.75
CA ALA A 253 -3.82 5.46 9.68
C ALA A 253 -4.79 4.44 9.02
N LEU A 254 -5.37 4.79 7.87
CA LEU A 254 -6.26 3.88 7.13
C LEU A 254 -5.58 2.55 6.72
N PRO A 255 -4.46 2.55 5.95
CA PRO A 255 -3.84 1.29 5.52
C PRO A 255 -3.26 0.47 6.69
N LEU A 256 -2.83 1.12 7.78
CA LEU A 256 -2.38 0.42 8.99
C LEU A 256 -3.55 -0.28 9.69
N THR A 257 -4.67 0.41 9.90
CA THR A 257 -5.87 -0.17 10.52
C THR A 257 -6.41 -1.32 9.68
N LEU A 258 -6.56 -1.15 8.37
CA LEU A 258 -6.93 -2.24 7.45
C LEU A 258 -5.98 -3.44 7.59
N SER A 259 -4.68 -3.18 7.70
CA SER A 259 -3.67 -4.24 7.84
C SER A 259 -3.73 -4.98 9.17
N VAL A 260 -4.02 -4.29 10.28
CA VAL A 260 -4.22 -4.88 11.60
C VAL A 260 -5.49 -5.73 11.62
N VAL A 261 -6.62 -5.15 11.20
CA VAL A 261 -7.92 -5.85 11.13
C VAL A 261 -7.82 -7.08 10.23
N LYS A 262 -7.20 -6.96 9.06
CA LYS A 262 -6.96 -8.10 8.15
C LYS A 262 -6.12 -9.21 8.79
N THR A 263 -5.23 -8.86 9.71
CA THR A 263 -4.41 -9.84 10.43
C THR A 263 -5.22 -10.53 11.53
N LEU A 264 -6.03 -9.77 12.27
CA LEU A 264 -6.96 -10.29 13.29
C LEU A 264 -7.98 -11.28 12.70
N VAL A 265 -8.71 -10.84 11.67
CA VAL A 265 -9.82 -11.57 11.07
C VAL A 265 -9.36 -12.83 10.32
N LYS A 266 -8.09 -12.89 9.89
CA LYS A 266 -7.54 -14.11 9.26
C LYS A 266 -7.28 -15.25 10.24
N SER A 267 -7.23 -14.99 11.54
CA SER A 267 -6.88 -16.00 12.55
C SER A 267 -7.95 -16.06 13.65
N ASN A 268 -8.74 -17.14 13.65
CA ASN A 268 -9.76 -17.40 14.67
C ASN A 268 -9.18 -17.52 16.08
N THR A 269 -7.93 -17.98 16.21
CA THR A 269 -7.25 -18.07 17.51
C THR A 269 -6.87 -16.68 18.01
N LEU A 270 -6.35 -15.84 17.12
CA LEU A 270 -5.86 -14.51 17.46
C LEU A 270 -7.02 -13.58 17.86
N ILE A 271 -8.12 -13.58 17.10
CA ILE A 271 -9.28 -12.74 17.41
C ILE A 271 -9.95 -13.11 18.75
N ALA A 272 -9.83 -14.37 19.18
CA ALA A 272 -10.33 -14.83 20.47
C ALA A 272 -9.40 -14.47 21.64
N GLN A 273 -8.11 -14.24 21.37
CA GLN A 273 -7.09 -13.93 22.39
C GLN A 273 -6.85 -12.43 22.56
N VAL A 274 -7.20 -11.62 21.56
CA VAL A 274 -7.04 -10.16 21.57
C VAL A 274 -8.37 -9.51 21.89
N GLU A 275 -8.35 -8.43 22.69
CA GLU A 275 -9.49 -7.52 22.84
C GLU A 275 -9.72 -6.78 21.50
N ALA A 276 -10.47 -7.41 20.58
CA ALA A 276 -10.64 -6.95 19.21
C ALA A 276 -11.63 -5.78 19.08
N GLU A 277 -12.58 -5.66 20.00
CA GLU A 277 -13.65 -4.66 19.94
C GLU A 277 -13.15 -3.21 19.77
N PRO A 278 -12.16 -2.72 20.56
CA PRO A 278 -11.69 -1.34 20.42
C PRO A 278 -11.07 -1.02 19.06
N ILE A 279 -10.34 -1.96 18.46
CA ILE A 279 -9.74 -1.75 17.13
C ILE A 279 -10.76 -1.91 16.01
N LEU A 280 -11.79 -2.73 16.18
CA LEU A 280 -12.91 -2.84 15.24
C LEU A 280 -13.76 -1.57 15.24
N HIS A 281 -14.07 -1.00 16.42
CA HIS A 281 -14.73 0.31 16.50
C HIS A 281 -13.90 1.43 15.87
N TYR A 282 -12.58 1.43 16.10
CA TYR A 282 -11.67 2.37 15.45
C TYR A 282 -11.69 2.21 13.92
N TYR A 283 -11.73 0.97 13.43
CA TYR A 283 -11.88 0.68 12.00
C TYR A 283 -13.20 1.23 11.43
N PHE A 284 -14.34 0.99 12.08
CA PHE A 284 -15.62 1.52 11.64
C PHE A 284 -15.64 3.05 11.60
N ALA A 285 -15.02 3.70 12.59
CA ALA A 285 -14.85 5.15 12.62
C ALA A 285 -13.99 5.68 11.46
N ILE A 286 -12.92 4.96 11.11
CA ILE A 286 -12.08 5.28 9.93
C ILE A 286 -12.89 5.13 8.63
N CYS A 287 -13.70 4.08 8.49
CA CYS A 287 -14.57 3.93 7.32
C CYS A 287 -15.56 5.09 7.22
N GLN A 288 -16.20 5.45 8.32
CA GLN A 288 -17.09 6.61 8.40
C GLN A 288 -16.38 7.91 7.99
N LEU A 289 -15.16 8.12 8.46
CA LEU A 289 -14.38 9.32 8.17
C LEU A 289 -13.94 9.42 6.69
N TYR A 290 -13.57 8.30 6.07
CA TYR A 290 -12.86 8.32 4.78
C TYR A 290 -13.64 7.76 3.58
N HIS A 291 -14.82 7.14 3.77
CA HIS A 291 -15.57 6.47 2.69
C HIS A 291 -15.73 7.35 1.42
N ASN A 292 -16.07 8.62 1.57
CA ASN A 292 -16.27 9.54 0.44
C ASN A 292 -14.97 10.13 -0.14
N LYS A 293 -13.81 9.84 0.45
CA LYS A 293 -12.50 10.35 0.00
C LYS A 293 -11.62 9.27 -0.62
N VAL A 294 -11.89 7.99 -0.37
CA VAL A 294 -11.13 6.86 -0.92
C VAL A 294 -11.60 6.48 -2.31
N ARG A 295 -10.70 5.98 -3.16
CA ARG A 295 -11.07 5.40 -4.45
C ARG A 295 -11.94 4.16 -4.25
N VAL A 296 -12.56 3.75 -5.35
CA VAL A 296 -13.39 2.54 -5.50
C VAL A 296 -12.68 1.30 -4.98
N LYS A 297 -11.38 1.16 -5.28
CA LYS A 297 -10.57 0.06 -4.75
C LYS A 297 -10.52 0.08 -3.22
N GLY A 298 -10.32 1.24 -2.61
CA GLY A 298 -10.34 1.41 -1.15
C GLY A 298 -11.72 1.14 -0.54
N LEU A 299 -12.80 1.58 -1.20
CA LEU A 299 -14.18 1.26 -0.80
C LEU A 299 -14.44 -0.24 -0.76
N LEU A 300 -14.02 -0.95 -1.81
CA LEU A 300 -14.18 -2.41 -1.89
C LEU A 300 -13.31 -3.13 -0.87
N GLU A 301 -12.09 -2.66 -0.61
CA GLU A 301 -11.22 -3.19 0.46
C GLU A 301 -11.86 -3.00 1.85
N MET A 302 -12.48 -1.84 2.12
CA MET A 302 -13.26 -1.63 3.34
C MET A 302 -14.46 -2.58 3.41
N ALA A 303 -15.21 -2.74 2.32
CA ALA A 303 -16.35 -3.65 2.29
C ALA A 303 -15.94 -5.12 2.52
N GLU A 304 -14.85 -5.56 1.89
CA GLU A 304 -14.26 -6.90 2.08
C GLU A 304 -13.90 -7.13 3.55
N MET A 305 -13.28 -6.14 4.21
CA MET A 305 -12.92 -6.26 5.63
C MET A 305 -14.16 -6.29 6.53
N THR A 306 -15.16 -5.46 6.25
CA THR A 306 -16.43 -5.46 7.00
C THR A 306 -17.17 -6.79 6.87
N TYR A 307 -17.19 -7.36 5.67
CA TYR A 307 -17.69 -8.71 5.40
C TYR A 307 -16.90 -9.76 6.17
N ALA A 308 -15.57 -9.69 6.14
CA ALA A 308 -14.73 -10.66 6.83
C ALA A 308 -14.95 -10.61 8.36
N ILE A 309 -15.08 -9.41 8.94
CA ILE A 309 -15.44 -9.22 10.36
C ILE A 309 -16.77 -9.90 10.68
N SER A 310 -17.81 -9.71 9.86
CA SER A 310 -19.16 -10.24 10.14
C SER A 310 -19.26 -11.77 10.12
N ARG A 311 -18.23 -12.46 9.62
CA ARG A 311 -18.18 -13.94 9.57
C ARG A 311 -17.73 -14.57 10.89
N HIS A 312 -17.22 -13.79 11.85
CA HIS A 312 -16.76 -14.32 13.13
C HIS A 312 -17.90 -14.38 14.15
N SER A 313 -18.31 -15.59 14.50
CA SER A 313 -19.37 -15.84 15.49
C SER A 313 -18.99 -15.49 16.94
N THR A 314 -17.70 -15.27 17.21
CA THR A 314 -17.19 -14.90 18.53
C THR A 314 -17.39 -13.42 18.86
N LEU A 315 -17.73 -12.59 17.87
CA LEU A 315 -17.90 -11.15 18.05
C LEU A 315 -19.31 -10.82 18.55
N PRO A 316 -19.47 -9.76 19.37
CA PRO A 316 -20.78 -9.29 19.82
C PRO A 316 -21.72 -8.95 18.66
N SER A 317 -23.03 -9.09 18.88
CA SER A 317 -24.06 -8.74 17.89
C SER A 317 -24.01 -7.26 17.48
N GLU A 318 -23.57 -6.37 18.38
CA GLU A 318 -23.37 -4.95 18.10
C GLU A 318 -22.33 -4.70 16.99
N ILE A 319 -21.27 -5.52 16.93
CA ILE A 319 -20.27 -5.46 15.85
C ILE A 319 -20.89 -5.82 14.51
N TYR A 320 -21.77 -6.82 14.49
CA TYR A 320 -22.50 -7.19 13.27
C TYR A 320 -23.41 -6.05 12.80
N GLN A 321 -24.11 -5.38 13.71
CA GLN A 321 -24.93 -4.20 13.38
C GLN A 321 -24.07 -3.05 12.82
N LYS A 322 -22.90 -2.80 13.42
CA LYS A 322 -21.93 -1.81 12.89
C LYS A 322 -21.42 -2.18 11.50
N CYS A 323 -21.19 -3.47 11.22
CA CYS A 323 -20.86 -3.93 9.87
C CYS A 323 -21.96 -3.58 8.86
N GLN A 324 -23.23 -3.76 9.22
CA GLN A 324 -24.35 -3.37 8.36
C GLN A 324 -24.40 -1.85 8.14
N SER A 325 -24.29 -1.05 9.20
CA SER A 325 -24.30 0.43 9.10
C SER A 325 -23.16 0.98 8.24
N VAL A 326 -21.95 0.43 8.38
CA VAL A 326 -20.80 0.85 7.57
C VAL A 326 -20.97 0.40 6.13
N THR A 327 -21.41 -0.82 5.88
CA THR A 327 -21.66 -1.30 4.50
C THR A 327 -22.71 -0.45 3.79
N GLU A 328 -23.75 -0.05 4.51
CA GLU A 328 -24.79 0.85 4.00
C GLU A 328 -24.21 2.20 3.60
N LEU A 329 -23.29 2.76 4.40
CA LEU A 329 -22.57 3.99 4.08
C LEU A 329 -21.70 3.84 2.81
N LEU A 330 -21.02 2.69 2.66
CA LEU A 330 -20.23 2.40 1.45
C LEU A 330 -21.12 2.29 0.21
N CYS A 331 -22.34 1.74 0.34
CA CYS A 331 -23.32 1.67 -0.75
C CYS A 331 -23.69 3.07 -1.26
N THR A 332 -23.89 4.05 -0.37
CA THR A 332 -24.19 5.45 -0.75
C THR A 332 -23.09 6.06 -1.62
N GLN A 333 -21.83 5.84 -1.27
CA GLN A 333 -20.72 6.37 -2.08
C GLN A 333 -20.59 5.63 -3.41
N MET A 334 -20.75 4.31 -3.43
CA MET A 334 -20.73 3.53 -4.67
C MET A 334 -21.87 3.95 -5.61
N GLU A 335 -23.06 4.22 -5.07
CA GLU A 335 -24.21 4.72 -5.83
C GLU A 335 -23.88 6.06 -6.50
N LEU A 336 -23.32 7.00 -5.76
CA LEU A 336 -22.90 8.30 -6.28
C LEU A 336 -21.88 8.13 -7.42
N LEU A 337 -20.84 7.34 -7.22
CA LEU A 337 -19.81 7.11 -8.23
C LEU A 337 -20.37 6.43 -9.50
N LEU A 338 -21.36 5.54 -9.33
CA LEU A 338 -22.04 4.86 -10.43
C LEU A 338 -22.95 5.82 -11.20
N GLN A 339 -23.69 6.69 -10.50
CA GLN A 339 -24.51 7.74 -11.12
C GLN A 339 -23.67 8.75 -11.91
N LEU A 340 -22.45 9.03 -11.42
CA LEU A 340 -21.47 9.87 -12.12
C LEU A 340 -20.73 9.14 -13.24
N GLU A 341 -21.02 7.85 -13.48
CA GLU A 341 -20.35 6.99 -14.46
C GLU A 341 -18.83 6.91 -14.31
N VAL A 342 -18.32 7.14 -13.09
CA VAL A 342 -16.90 6.99 -12.74
C VAL A 342 -16.56 5.51 -12.50
N VAL A 343 -17.56 4.71 -12.14
CA VAL A 343 -17.45 3.25 -11.99
C VAL A 343 -18.42 2.49 -12.89
N ASP A 344 -18.12 1.23 -13.12
CA ASP A 344 -18.98 0.29 -13.79
C ASP A 344 -19.96 -0.43 -12.83
N ALA A 345 -20.93 -1.11 -13.43
CA ALA A 345 -21.89 -1.93 -12.70
C ALA A 345 -21.23 -3.17 -12.05
N GLU A 346 -20.05 -3.59 -12.52
CA GLU A 346 -19.31 -4.71 -11.94
C GLU A 346 -18.80 -4.37 -10.54
N ALA A 347 -18.20 -3.19 -10.35
CA ALA A 347 -17.76 -2.71 -9.05
C ALA A 347 -18.92 -2.60 -8.05
N ALA A 348 -20.08 -2.12 -8.50
CA ALA A 348 -21.29 -2.07 -7.69
C ALA A 348 -21.80 -3.47 -7.33
N SER A 349 -21.74 -4.41 -8.28
CA SER A 349 -22.17 -5.80 -8.06
C SER A 349 -21.32 -6.49 -6.99
N LYS A 350 -19.99 -6.31 -7.01
CA LYS A 350 -19.08 -6.83 -5.98
C LYS A 350 -19.41 -6.33 -4.58
N LEU A 351 -19.76 -5.04 -4.45
CA LEU A 351 -20.20 -4.51 -3.15
C LEU A 351 -21.54 -5.11 -2.71
N LEU A 352 -22.49 -5.25 -3.64
CA LEU A 352 -23.83 -5.80 -3.39
C LEU A 352 -23.84 -7.30 -3.06
N GLU A 353 -22.77 -8.04 -3.36
CA GLU A 353 -22.61 -9.43 -2.91
C GLU A 353 -22.43 -9.49 -1.39
N TYR A 354 -21.64 -8.58 -0.81
CA TYR A 354 -21.44 -8.51 0.64
C TYR A 354 -22.73 -8.19 1.39
N THR A 355 -23.61 -7.37 0.80
CA THR A 355 -24.91 -7.02 1.41
C THR A 355 -25.88 -8.20 1.49
N ILE A 356 -25.71 -9.23 0.64
CA ILE A 356 -26.51 -10.47 0.71
C ILE A 356 -26.19 -11.22 2.00
N VAL A 357 -24.90 -11.43 2.27
CA VAL A 357 -24.46 -12.19 3.45
C VAL A 357 -24.75 -11.45 4.75
N LEU A 358 -24.74 -10.11 4.69
CA LEU A 358 -25.15 -9.24 5.81
C LEU A 358 -26.67 -9.12 5.99
N ASN A 359 -27.48 -9.82 5.18
CA ASN A 359 -28.95 -9.80 5.24
C ASN A 359 -29.56 -8.38 5.08
N MET A 360 -28.99 -7.57 4.19
CA MET A 360 -29.37 -6.16 4.00
C MET A 360 -30.35 -5.95 2.84
N ARG A 361 -31.37 -6.83 2.72
CA ARG A 361 -32.39 -6.74 1.64
C ARG A 361 -33.71 -6.11 2.08
N ASP A 362 -33.84 -5.74 3.36
CA ASP A 362 -34.98 -4.99 3.87
C ASP A 362 -34.84 -3.51 3.49
N GLU A 363 -35.57 -3.08 2.46
CA GLU A 363 -35.52 -1.71 1.92
C GLU A 363 -35.84 -0.63 2.95
N LYS A 364 -36.68 -0.94 3.96
CA LYS A 364 -37.03 0.03 5.01
C LYS A 364 -35.88 0.28 5.96
N LYS A 365 -35.04 -0.73 6.18
CA LYS A 365 -33.87 -0.66 7.06
C LYS A 365 -32.61 -0.22 6.32
N PHE A 366 -32.50 -0.57 5.04
CA PHE A 366 -31.30 -0.36 4.22
C PHE A 366 -31.64 0.31 2.87
N PRO A 367 -32.06 1.59 2.90
CA PRO A 367 -32.49 2.31 1.70
C PRO A 367 -31.36 2.56 0.68
N CYS A 368 -30.13 2.79 1.12
CA CYS A 368 -28.97 3.03 0.25
C CYS A 368 -28.57 1.75 -0.49
N THR A 369 -28.66 0.59 0.17
CA THR A 369 -28.48 -0.70 -0.52
C THR A 369 -29.54 -0.91 -1.60
N ALA A 370 -30.80 -0.56 -1.33
CA ALA A 370 -31.88 -0.64 -2.32
C ALA A 370 -31.69 0.34 -3.50
N ASN A 371 -31.24 1.56 -3.21
CA ASN A 371 -30.94 2.56 -4.24
C ASN A 371 -29.77 2.12 -5.12
N LEU A 372 -28.70 1.58 -4.54
CA LEU A 372 -27.57 1.05 -5.28
C LEU A 372 -27.98 -0.12 -6.18
N LEU A 373 -28.82 -1.05 -5.69
CA LEU A 373 -29.38 -2.14 -6.50
C LEU A 373 -30.12 -1.60 -7.73
N THR A 374 -30.96 -0.59 -7.53
CA THR A 374 -31.75 0.04 -8.59
C THR A 374 -30.85 0.74 -9.60
N CYS A 375 -29.90 1.56 -9.13
CA CYS A 375 -28.93 2.24 -9.99
C CYS A 375 -28.08 1.25 -10.80
N ARG A 376 -27.66 0.14 -10.18
CA ARG A 376 -26.90 -0.93 -10.84
C ARG A 376 -27.73 -1.59 -11.94
N ASN A 377 -29.00 -1.91 -11.70
CA ASN A 377 -29.86 -2.53 -12.72
C ASN A 377 -30.05 -1.59 -13.92
N VAL A 378 -30.29 -0.29 -13.68
CA VAL A 378 -30.37 0.72 -14.73
C VAL A 378 -29.05 0.82 -15.53
N ALA A 379 -27.91 0.77 -14.86
CA ALA A 379 -26.60 0.79 -15.53
C ALA A 379 -26.37 -0.46 -16.40
N LEU A 380 -26.80 -1.64 -15.94
CA LEU A 380 -26.73 -2.89 -16.73
C LEU A 380 -27.65 -2.85 -17.95
N GLU A 381 -28.90 -2.41 -17.80
CA GLU A 381 -29.83 -2.28 -18.92
C GLU A 381 -29.32 -1.31 -19.99
N ARG A 382 -28.69 -0.20 -19.58
CA ARG A 382 -28.05 0.74 -20.50
C ARG A 382 -26.88 0.10 -21.24
N SER A 383 -26.08 -0.74 -20.58
CA SER A 383 -24.97 -1.46 -21.21
C SER A 383 -25.46 -2.51 -22.20
N ALA A 384 -26.49 -3.30 -21.84
CA ALA A 384 -27.05 -4.34 -22.70
C ALA A 384 -27.68 -3.77 -23.98
N LYS A 385 -28.47 -2.69 -23.86
CA LYS A 385 -29.05 -1.99 -25.03
C LYS A 385 -27.98 -1.44 -25.98
N GLN A 386 -26.79 -1.12 -25.48
CA GLN A 386 -25.69 -0.67 -26.31
C GLN A 386 -25.01 -1.81 -27.04
N GLU A 387 -24.79 -2.95 -26.38
CA GLU A 387 -24.22 -4.14 -27.03
C GLU A 387 -25.10 -4.62 -28.18
N GLU A 388 -26.42 -4.69 -27.97
CA GLU A 388 -27.39 -5.05 -29.01
C GLU A 388 -27.37 -4.08 -30.20
N GLU A 389 -27.31 -2.77 -29.96
CA GLU A 389 -27.26 -1.76 -31.03
C GLU A 389 -25.91 -1.71 -31.76
N THR A 390 -24.81 -2.11 -31.11
CA THR A 390 -23.47 -2.17 -31.72
C THR A 390 -23.34 -3.41 -32.62
N GLU A 391 -24.02 -4.51 -32.28
CA GLU A 391 -24.10 -5.73 -33.10
C GLU A 391 -25.01 -5.55 -34.33
N GLU A 392 -26.04 -4.72 -34.25
CA GLU A 392 -26.96 -4.43 -35.38
C GLU A 392 -26.40 -3.46 -36.45
N GLY A 393 -25.14 -3.02 -36.33
CA GLY A 393 -24.45 -2.24 -37.38
C GLY A 393 -25.07 -0.87 -37.69
N ASN A 394 -25.98 -0.36 -36.85
CA ASN A 394 -26.55 0.98 -37.00
C ASN A 394 -25.55 2.02 -36.49
N THR A 395 -24.77 2.57 -37.40
CA THR A 395 -24.01 3.82 -37.22
C THR A 395 -24.96 5.03 -37.10
N SER A 396 -25.87 5.02 -36.13
CA SER A 396 -26.65 6.21 -35.82
C SER A 396 -25.72 7.21 -35.13
N GLU A 397 -25.30 8.22 -35.90
CA GLU A 397 -24.35 9.28 -35.53
C GLU A 397 -24.88 10.28 -34.47
N THR A 398 -25.88 9.89 -33.68
CA THR A 398 -26.58 10.75 -32.72
C THR A 398 -26.70 10.06 -31.37
N ARG A 399 -25.59 9.81 -30.67
CA ARG A 399 -25.60 9.68 -29.21
C ARG A 399 -24.39 10.40 -28.63
N PHE A 400 -24.64 11.41 -27.79
CA PHE A 400 -23.62 11.90 -26.86
C PHE A 400 -23.35 10.79 -25.85
N PRO A 401 -22.14 10.24 -25.79
CA PRO A 401 -21.88 9.02 -25.05
C PRO A 401 -21.70 9.32 -23.56
N ARG A 402 -21.83 8.24 -22.79
CA ARG A 402 -21.18 7.98 -21.50
C ARG A 402 -19.97 8.87 -21.24
N VAL A 403 -19.74 9.27 -19.99
CA VAL A 403 -18.56 10.06 -19.61
C VAL A 403 -17.30 9.51 -20.32
N PRO A 404 -16.57 10.33 -21.10
CA PRO A 404 -15.39 9.88 -21.83
C PRO A 404 -14.40 9.18 -20.91
N ARG A 405 -13.82 8.06 -21.37
CA ARG A 405 -12.83 7.31 -20.58
C ARG A 405 -11.68 8.19 -20.08
N ALA A 406 -11.22 9.13 -20.91
CA ALA A 406 -10.18 10.09 -20.52
C ALA A 406 -10.60 10.99 -19.34
N ALA A 407 -11.88 11.36 -19.23
CA ALA A 407 -12.39 12.12 -18.09
C ALA A 407 -12.45 11.26 -16.82
N VAL A 408 -12.83 9.99 -16.95
CA VAL A 408 -12.78 9.00 -15.85
C VAL A 408 -11.34 8.77 -15.38
N ASP A 409 -10.39 8.63 -16.30
CA ASP A 409 -8.96 8.45 -15.98
C ASP A 409 -8.39 9.67 -15.23
N VAL A 410 -8.74 10.89 -15.66
CA VAL A 410 -8.38 12.13 -14.94
C VAL A 410 -8.98 12.15 -13.53
N CYS A 411 -10.27 11.82 -13.39
CA CYS A 411 -10.95 11.74 -12.09
C CYS A 411 -10.25 10.72 -11.16
N ASN A 412 -9.90 9.54 -11.68
CA ASN A 412 -9.24 8.47 -10.94
C ASN A 412 -7.82 8.85 -10.49
N GLU A 413 -7.04 9.56 -11.31
CA GLU A 413 -5.72 10.06 -10.92
C GLU A 413 -5.82 11.18 -9.87
N LEU A 414 -6.81 12.06 -9.96
CA LEU A 414 -7.06 13.06 -8.91
C LEU A 414 -7.49 12.41 -7.59
N ALA A 415 -8.36 11.40 -7.65
CA ALA A 415 -8.74 10.60 -6.50
C ALA A 415 -7.53 9.85 -5.90
N TYR A 416 -6.60 9.36 -6.74
CA TYR A 416 -5.34 8.77 -6.27
C TYR A 416 -4.50 9.79 -5.50
N VAL A 417 -4.28 10.97 -6.08
CA VAL A 417 -3.50 12.05 -5.46
C VAL A 417 -4.13 12.48 -4.13
N ASN A 418 -5.45 12.61 -4.09
CA ASN A 418 -6.20 12.94 -2.89
C ASN A 418 -6.04 11.86 -1.80
N GLU A 419 -6.24 10.59 -2.14
CA GLU A 419 -6.05 9.47 -1.22
C GLU A 419 -4.62 9.43 -0.68
N ARG A 420 -3.62 9.64 -1.54
CA ARG A 420 -2.20 9.60 -1.15
C ARG A 420 -1.80 10.73 -0.19
N ILE A 421 -2.23 11.96 -0.49
CA ILE A 421 -1.79 13.16 0.24
C ILE A 421 -2.70 13.44 1.44
N VAL A 422 -4.01 13.33 1.30
CA VAL A 422 -4.98 13.73 2.33
C VAL A 422 -5.24 12.59 3.32
N ILE A 423 -5.37 11.36 2.83
CA ILE A 423 -5.74 10.20 3.66
C ILE A 423 -4.49 9.48 4.17
N VAL A 424 -3.61 9.07 3.27
CA VAL A 424 -2.37 8.35 3.64
C VAL A 424 -1.34 9.31 4.24
N ARG A 425 -1.39 10.60 3.88
CA ARG A 425 -0.44 11.64 4.30
C ARG A 425 1.01 11.28 3.94
N ALA A 426 1.19 10.73 2.74
CA ALA A 426 2.48 10.36 2.21
C ALA A 426 2.84 11.22 1.00
N ASP A 427 4.14 11.45 0.83
CA ASP A 427 4.65 12.12 -0.35
C ASP A 427 4.46 11.25 -1.60
N MET A 428 4.24 11.96 -2.71
CA MET A 428 4.20 11.37 -4.04
C MET A 428 5.63 11.09 -4.52
N VAL A 429 5.89 9.84 -4.88
CA VAL A 429 7.13 9.38 -5.50
C VAL A 429 7.20 9.87 -6.95
N GLU A 430 8.41 10.02 -7.50
CA GLU A 430 8.63 10.55 -8.85
C GLU A 430 7.85 9.79 -9.93
N ASP A 431 7.87 8.45 -9.90
CA ASP A 431 7.12 7.62 -10.85
C ASP A 431 5.61 7.89 -10.81
N GLU A 432 5.07 8.24 -9.63
CA GLU A 432 3.65 8.56 -9.46
C GLU A 432 3.32 9.95 -10.04
N ARG A 433 4.24 10.90 -9.92
CA ARG A 433 4.11 12.24 -10.53
C ARG A 433 4.20 12.17 -12.05
N ILE A 434 5.12 11.35 -12.57
CA ILE A 434 5.26 11.07 -14.00
C ILE A 434 3.99 10.44 -14.55
N ARG A 435 3.44 9.42 -13.87
CA ARG A 435 2.16 8.80 -14.26
C ARG A 435 1.02 9.82 -14.28
N PHE A 436 0.88 10.62 -13.23
CA PHE A 436 -0.13 11.69 -13.16
C PHE A 436 -0.01 12.64 -14.35
N TYR A 437 1.20 13.14 -14.63
CA TYR A 437 1.44 14.01 -15.77
C TYR A 437 1.03 13.36 -17.10
N HIS A 438 1.46 12.12 -17.35
CA HIS A 438 1.13 11.42 -18.59
C HIS A 438 -0.37 11.23 -18.79
N THR A 439 -1.08 10.69 -17.80
CA THR A 439 -2.53 10.46 -17.89
C THR A 439 -3.29 11.76 -18.17
N VAL A 440 -2.97 12.82 -17.43
CA VAL A 440 -3.61 14.13 -17.57
C VAL A 440 -3.23 14.80 -18.90
N SER A 441 -1.98 14.67 -19.35
CA SER A 441 -1.52 15.26 -20.61
C SER A 441 -2.16 14.63 -21.85
N ASN A 442 -2.55 13.36 -21.76
CA ASN A 442 -3.22 12.66 -22.87
C ASN A 442 -4.70 13.04 -23.00
N ALA A 443 -5.32 13.62 -21.97
CA ALA A 443 -6.71 14.06 -22.02
C ALA A 443 -6.87 15.34 -22.87
N GLY A 444 -7.95 15.40 -23.65
CA GLY A 444 -8.43 16.65 -24.26
C GLY A 444 -8.86 17.68 -23.22
N LEU A 445 -8.94 18.97 -23.59
CA LEU A 445 -9.42 20.01 -22.68
C LEU A 445 -10.82 19.68 -22.14
N PHE A 446 -11.75 19.24 -22.98
CA PHE A 446 -13.10 18.88 -22.52
C PHE A 446 -13.07 17.78 -21.44
N SER A 447 -12.38 16.68 -21.74
CA SER A 447 -12.26 15.53 -20.83
C SER A 447 -11.53 15.89 -19.53
N LEU A 448 -10.53 16.76 -19.60
CA LEU A 448 -9.80 17.25 -18.44
C LEU A 448 -10.72 17.99 -17.45
N PHE A 449 -11.49 18.97 -17.95
CA PHE A 449 -12.41 19.75 -17.11
C PHE A 449 -13.61 18.95 -16.64
N LEU A 450 -14.11 18.03 -17.47
CA LEU A 450 -15.14 17.08 -17.05
C LEU A 450 -14.62 16.16 -15.93
N GLY A 451 -13.40 15.62 -16.06
CA GLY A 451 -12.76 14.80 -15.02
C GLY A 451 -12.57 15.53 -13.70
N LEU A 452 -12.19 16.81 -13.74
CA LEU A 452 -12.11 17.68 -12.56
C LEU A 452 -13.48 17.89 -11.89
N LYS A 453 -14.53 18.06 -12.69
CA LYS A 453 -15.90 18.21 -12.20
C LYS A 453 -16.40 16.91 -11.55
N LEU A 454 -16.14 15.77 -12.18
CA LEU A 454 -16.44 14.45 -11.62
C LEU A 454 -15.69 14.21 -10.32
N PHE A 455 -14.41 14.61 -10.23
CA PHE A 455 -13.65 14.52 -9.00
C PHE A 455 -14.24 15.40 -7.88
N GLN A 456 -14.65 16.62 -8.22
CA GLN A 456 -15.30 17.54 -7.28
C GLN A 456 -16.60 16.93 -6.71
N HIS A 457 -17.44 16.37 -7.58
CA HIS A 457 -18.70 15.74 -7.17
C HIS A 457 -18.51 14.38 -6.50
N GLY A 458 -17.55 13.57 -6.94
CA GLY A 458 -17.32 12.25 -6.36
C GLY A 458 -16.62 12.29 -5.01
N TYR A 459 -15.68 13.22 -4.81
CA TYR A 459 -14.70 13.13 -3.72
C TYR A 459 -14.50 14.41 -2.91
N LEU A 460 -14.86 15.59 -3.42
CA LEU A 460 -14.67 16.87 -2.70
C LEU A 460 -15.93 17.43 -2.03
N HIS A 461 -17.08 16.76 -2.12
CA HIS A 461 -18.32 17.28 -1.54
C HIS A 461 -18.23 17.57 -0.03
N ASP A 462 -18.78 18.73 0.34
CA ASP A 462 -18.81 19.31 1.68
C ASP A 462 -20.16 19.01 2.40
N THR A 463 -20.05 18.35 3.55
CA THR A 463 -20.64 18.69 4.87
C THR A 463 -22.16 18.82 5.14
N GLU A 464 -23.12 18.69 4.23
CA GLU A 464 -24.55 18.68 4.67
C GLU A 464 -25.10 17.27 5.03
N ARG A 465 -24.55 16.19 4.45
CA ARG A 465 -24.93 14.81 4.83
C ARG A 465 -24.20 14.25 6.06
N ASN A 466 -23.19 14.97 6.57
CA ASN A 466 -22.23 14.45 7.57
C ASN A 466 -22.38 15.03 8.99
N LEU A 467 -23.25 16.03 9.20
CA LEU A 467 -23.51 16.63 10.53
C LEU A 467 -23.84 15.62 11.65
N PRO A 468 -24.69 14.58 11.44
CA PRO A 468 -24.91 13.57 12.48
C PRO A 468 -23.71 12.63 12.69
N LEU A 469 -22.86 12.42 11.68
CA LEU A 469 -21.65 11.58 11.81
C LEU A 469 -20.54 12.26 12.62
N GLU A 470 -20.46 13.59 12.63
CA GLU A 470 -19.45 14.32 13.42
C GLU A 470 -19.69 14.17 14.93
N ALA A 471 -20.94 14.24 15.37
CA ALA A 471 -21.29 14.05 16.77
C ALA A 471 -21.06 12.59 17.21
N GLU A 472 -21.40 11.61 16.38
CA GLU A 472 -21.15 10.19 16.65
C GLU A 472 -19.67 9.83 16.64
N LEU A 473 -18.90 10.36 15.68
CA LEU A 473 -17.45 10.15 15.62
C LEU A 473 -16.76 10.82 16.81
N ASN A 474 -17.14 12.03 17.18
CA ASN A 474 -16.61 12.70 18.36
C ASN A 474 -17.00 11.98 19.66
N ALA A 475 -18.23 11.48 19.78
CA ALA A 475 -18.66 10.67 20.92
C ALA A 475 -17.91 9.33 20.98
N LEU A 476 -17.64 8.68 19.84
CA LEU A 476 -16.90 7.43 19.75
C LEU A 476 -15.39 7.65 20.01
N LEU A 477 -14.80 8.75 19.53
CA LEU A 477 -13.43 9.16 19.86
C LEU A 477 -13.30 9.52 21.35
N GLN A 478 -14.30 10.18 21.94
CA GLN A 478 -14.37 10.45 23.39
C GLN A 478 -14.54 9.15 24.21
N HIS A 479 -15.39 8.23 23.75
CA HIS A 479 -15.57 6.91 24.36
C HIS A 479 -14.26 6.10 24.29
N MET A 480 -13.58 6.07 23.14
CA MET A 480 -12.27 5.43 23.01
C MET A 480 -11.18 6.09 23.86
N SER A 481 -11.26 7.41 24.08
CA SER A 481 -10.38 8.14 25.01
C SER A 481 -10.58 7.73 26.47
N ALA A 482 -11.75 7.20 26.86
CA ALA A 482 -12.02 6.71 28.21
C ALA A 482 -11.27 5.39 28.52
N TYR A 483 -10.86 4.65 27.49
CA TYR A 483 -10.05 3.43 27.61
C TYR A 483 -8.54 3.70 27.46
N ALA A 484 -8.12 4.98 27.43
CA ALA A 484 -6.71 5.34 27.39
C ALA A 484 -6.09 5.20 28.80
N PRO A 485 -4.85 4.69 28.93
CA PRO A 485 -4.22 4.41 30.22
C PRO A 485 -3.94 5.65 31.09
N SER A 486 -4.13 6.87 30.58
CA SER A 486 -4.19 8.09 31.38
C SER A 486 -4.85 9.27 30.65
N PRO A 487 -5.71 10.07 31.33
CA PRO A 487 -6.35 11.26 30.76
C PRO A 487 -5.39 12.42 30.48
N SER A 488 -4.16 12.41 31.01
CA SER A 488 -3.16 13.47 30.79
C SER A 488 -2.26 13.25 29.56
N SER A 489 -2.33 12.09 28.91
CA SER A 489 -1.55 11.73 27.73
C SER A 489 -2.32 11.80 26.40
N VAL A 490 -3.60 12.20 26.44
CA VAL A 490 -4.45 12.35 25.25
C VAL A 490 -3.91 13.53 24.43
N PRO A 491 -3.40 13.32 23.20
CA PRO A 491 -2.99 14.44 22.37
C PRO A 491 -4.19 15.37 22.15
N ARG A 492 -4.00 16.68 22.36
CA ARG A 492 -4.98 17.76 22.09
C ARG A 492 -5.26 17.92 20.58
N LEU A 493 -5.45 16.83 19.83
CA LEU A 493 -5.46 16.79 18.36
C LEU A 493 -6.79 16.36 17.74
N TYR A 494 -7.86 16.21 18.53
CA TYR A 494 -9.20 15.93 18.00
C TYR A 494 -9.96 17.17 17.53
N THR A 495 -9.29 18.30 17.30
CA THR A 495 -9.88 19.35 16.46
C THR A 495 -9.70 18.91 15.02
N MET A 496 -10.79 18.49 14.37
CA MET A 496 -10.81 18.25 12.94
C MET A 496 -10.22 19.49 12.23
N GLN A 497 -8.98 19.39 11.78
CA GLN A 497 -8.54 20.24 10.69
C GLN A 497 -9.38 19.76 9.50
N ASN A 498 -10.38 20.56 9.14
CA ASN A 498 -11.15 20.38 7.92
C ASN A 498 -10.21 19.89 6.83
N PHE A 499 -10.43 18.67 6.34
CA PHE A 499 -9.61 18.15 5.25
C PHE A 499 -9.66 19.20 4.14
N PRO A 500 -8.51 19.57 3.55
CA PRO A 500 -8.53 20.52 2.46
C PRO A 500 -9.43 19.93 1.36
N ASN A 501 -10.61 20.51 1.14
CA ASN A 501 -11.50 20.19 0.01
C ASN A 501 -10.96 20.83 -1.27
N THR A 502 -9.66 20.74 -1.47
CA THR A 502 -8.92 21.40 -2.53
C THR A 502 -7.89 20.46 -3.11
N ILE A 503 -7.59 20.66 -4.39
CA ILE A 503 -6.52 19.94 -5.07
C ILE A 503 -5.18 20.45 -4.52
N PRO A 504 -4.20 19.58 -4.25
CA PRO A 504 -2.86 20.01 -3.83
C PRO A 504 -2.25 21.02 -4.81
N SER A 505 -1.60 22.06 -4.30
CA SER A 505 -1.09 23.18 -5.11
C SER A 505 -0.14 22.76 -6.23
N TRP A 506 0.71 21.75 -6.01
CA TRP A 506 1.61 21.24 -7.05
C TRP A 506 0.84 20.55 -8.19
N ALA A 507 -0.26 19.86 -7.88
CA ALA A 507 -1.10 19.19 -8.86
C ALA A 507 -1.88 20.24 -9.67
N GLU A 508 -2.40 21.27 -9.01
CA GLU A 508 -3.04 22.43 -9.64
C GLU A 508 -2.08 23.15 -10.61
N GLN A 509 -0.84 23.41 -10.18
CA GLN A 509 0.20 24.00 -11.04
C GLN A 509 0.54 23.10 -12.24
N THR A 510 0.60 21.78 -12.04
CA THR A 510 0.90 20.82 -13.11
C THR A 510 -0.23 20.78 -14.13
N LEU A 511 -1.48 20.74 -13.68
CA LEU A 511 -2.67 20.84 -14.52
C LEU A 511 -2.64 22.12 -15.36
N TRP A 512 -2.30 23.26 -14.75
CA TRP A 512 -2.18 24.51 -15.50
C TRP A 512 -1.08 24.48 -16.56
N ARG A 513 0.11 23.96 -16.23
CA ARG A 513 1.20 23.83 -17.22
C ARG A 513 0.78 22.97 -18.41
N ILE A 514 0.03 21.90 -18.18
CA ILE A 514 -0.51 21.02 -19.24
C ILE A 514 -1.50 21.80 -20.13
N VAL A 515 -2.43 22.54 -19.52
CA VAL A 515 -3.38 23.38 -20.27
C VAL A 515 -2.64 24.44 -21.09
N GLN A 516 -1.68 25.13 -20.50
CA GLN A 516 -0.86 26.12 -21.23
C GLN A 516 -0.09 25.50 -22.38
N HIS A 517 0.51 24.33 -22.18
CA HIS A 517 1.26 23.64 -23.23
C HIS A 517 0.33 23.30 -24.40
N LYS A 518 -0.85 22.74 -24.13
CA LYS A 518 -1.86 22.45 -25.16
C LYS A 518 -2.26 23.71 -25.92
N LEU A 519 -2.63 24.78 -25.22
CA LEU A 519 -3.04 26.02 -25.88
C LEU A 519 -1.91 26.63 -26.74
N LYS A 520 -0.64 26.52 -26.30
CA LYS A 520 0.53 27.00 -27.03
C LYS A 520 0.89 26.13 -28.24
N ASP A 521 0.68 24.83 -28.17
CA ASP A 521 0.97 23.91 -29.27
C ASP A 521 0.02 24.16 -30.44
N PHE A 522 -1.27 24.35 -30.17
CA PHE A 522 -2.28 24.53 -31.21
C PHE A 522 -2.38 25.97 -31.74
N ARG A 523 -1.91 26.98 -30.98
CA ARG A 523 -1.93 28.42 -31.36
C ARG A 523 -3.25 28.87 -32.01
N ILE A 524 -4.36 28.57 -31.34
CA ILE A 524 -5.69 28.79 -31.90
C ILE A 524 -5.95 30.28 -32.09
N SER A 525 -6.40 30.64 -33.28
CA SER A 525 -6.77 32.00 -33.67
C SER A 525 -7.97 31.97 -34.62
N SER A 526 -8.47 33.15 -35.00
CA SER A 526 -9.59 33.27 -35.94
C SER A 526 -9.32 32.65 -37.31
N SER A 527 -8.05 32.42 -37.68
CA SER A 527 -7.66 31.76 -38.94
C SER A 527 -7.44 30.24 -38.82
N SER A 528 -7.52 29.66 -37.62
CA SER A 528 -7.36 28.21 -37.42
C SER A 528 -8.52 27.43 -38.04
N SER A 529 -8.32 26.16 -38.41
CA SER A 529 -9.41 25.31 -38.90
C SER A 529 -10.29 24.81 -37.76
N ASP A 530 -11.53 24.41 -38.05
CA ASP A 530 -12.42 23.79 -37.06
C ASP A 530 -11.80 22.52 -36.48
N GLU A 531 -11.07 21.76 -37.29
CA GLU A 531 -10.37 20.55 -36.89
C GLU A 531 -9.26 20.84 -35.87
N ASP A 532 -8.52 21.94 -36.01
CA ASP A 532 -7.48 22.33 -35.04
C ASP A 532 -8.09 22.70 -33.67
N VAL A 533 -9.23 23.38 -33.68
CA VAL A 533 -9.97 23.71 -32.46
C VAL A 533 -10.48 22.45 -31.77
N LEU A 534 -11.06 21.53 -32.54
CA LEU A 534 -11.58 20.25 -32.06
C LEU A 534 -10.47 19.31 -31.55
N ARG A 535 -9.30 19.29 -32.17
CA ARG A 535 -8.11 18.55 -31.69
C ARG A 535 -7.62 19.07 -30.34
N CYS A 536 -7.60 20.39 -30.14
CA CYS A 536 -7.24 20.97 -28.84
C CYS A 536 -8.30 20.69 -27.77
N PHE A 537 -9.58 20.81 -28.14
CA PHE A 537 -10.71 20.42 -27.29
C PHE A 537 -10.66 18.93 -26.92
N GLY A 538 -10.12 18.11 -27.83
CA GLY A 538 -9.92 16.67 -27.73
C GLY A 538 -11.21 15.89 -27.93
N ASP A 539 -12.01 16.32 -28.90
CA ASP A 539 -13.24 15.65 -29.32
C ASP A 539 -13.40 15.77 -30.84
N LEU A 540 -14.08 14.81 -31.46
CA LEU A 540 -14.31 14.80 -32.91
C LEU A 540 -15.53 15.65 -33.31
N LYS A 541 -16.47 15.86 -32.38
CA LYS A 541 -17.70 16.63 -32.62
C LYS A 541 -18.01 17.53 -31.42
N CYS A 542 -18.32 18.80 -31.68
CA CYS A 542 -18.73 19.78 -30.67
C CYS A 542 -20.07 20.42 -31.08
N ASP A 543 -20.98 20.52 -30.13
CA ASP A 543 -22.27 21.20 -30.26
C ASP A 543 -22.43 22.27 -29.18
N GLU A 544 -23.48 23.08 -29.29
CA GLU A 544 -23.76 24.17 -28.36
C GLU A 544 -23.83 23.68 -26.90
N ARG A 545 -24.43 22.50 -26.68
CA ARG A 545 -24.53 21.89 -25.35
C ARG A 545 -23.18 21.51 -24.75
N LYS A 546 -22.26 20.96 -25.55
CA LYS A 546 -20.90 20.68 -25.09
C LYS A 546 -20.14 21.95 -24.75
N VAL A 547 -20.32 23.03 -25.51
CA VAL A 547 -19.72 24.33 -25.20
C VAL A 547 -20.27 24.86 -23.86
N GLU A 548 -21.58 24.82 -23.65
CA GLU A 548 -22.22 25.19 -22.38
C GLU A 548 -21.71 24.35 -21.21
N GLN A 549 -21.65 23.03 -21.39
CA GLN A 549 -21.16 22.10 -20.37
C GLN A 549 -19.69 22.37 -20.03
N PHE A 550 -18.86 22.62 -21.04
CA PHE A 550 -17.45 22.97 -20.85
C PHE A 550 -17.30 24.26 -20.04
N PHE A 551 -18.08 25.29 -20.36
CA PHE A 551 -18.09 26.56 -19.62
C PHE A 551 -18.53 26.36 -18.19
N HIS A 552 -19.58 25.57 -17.97
CA HIS A 552 -20.07 25.22 -16.64
C HIS A 552 -18.99 24.48 -15.82
N ASN A 553 -18.33 23.49 -16.42
CA ASN A 553 -17.29 22.69 -15.75
C ASN A 553 -16.08 23.55 -15.37
N MET A 554 -15.64 24.44 -16.26
CA MET A 554 -14.54 25.36 -15.98
C MET A 554 -14.90 26.37 -14.89
N MET A 555 -16.11 26.91 -14.90
CA MET A 555 -16.54 27.95 -13.96
C MET A 555 -16.87 27.41 -12.56
N THR A 556 -17.37 26.19 -12.47
CA THR A 556 -17.75 25.57 -11.19
C THR A 556 -16.70 24.61 -10.65
N GLY A 557 -15.68 24.28 -11.47
CA GLY A 557 -14.64 23.33 -11.13
C GLY A 557 -13.74 23.74 -9.97
N PRO A 558 -12.98 22.77 -9.42
CA PRO A 558 -12.18 22.93 -8.20
C PRO A 558 -10.87 23.71 -8.40
N ILE A 559 -10.48 24.04 -9.64
CA ILE A 559 -9.28 24.81 -9.93
C ILE A 559 -9.63 26.31 -9.95
N LEU A 560 -9.18 27.03 -8.93
CA LEU A 560 -9.52 28.44 -8.75
C LEU A 560 -8.75 29.34 -9.72
N PHE A 561 -7.49 29.01 -9.97
CA PHE A 561 -6.60 29.87 -10.74
C PHE A 561 -6.92 29.94 -12.23
N ILE A 562 -7.55 28.91 -12.79
CA ILE A 562 -7.86 28.85 -14.22
C ILE A 562 -8.90 29.91 -14.62
N LYS A 563 -9.77 30.32 -13.70
CA LYS A 563 -10.88 31.25 -13.99
C LYS A 563 -10.40 32.66 -14.37
N SER A 564 -9.18 33.03 -13.99
CA SER A 564 -8.61 34.35 -14.27
C SER A 564 -7.71 34.39 -15.50
N ARG A 565 -7.49 33.26 -16.19
CA ARG A 565 -6.48 33.13 -17.25
C ARG A 565 -7.00 33.48 -18.64
N LYS A 566 -6.43 34.55 -19.21
CA LYS A 566 -6.84 35.07 -20.51
C LYS A 566 -6.69 34.06 -21.65
N GLU A 567 -5.62 33.26 -21.70
CA GLU A 567 -5.37 32.37 -22.84
C GLU A 567 -6.45 31.29 -22.99
N LEU A 568 -7.01 30.82 -21.87
CA LEU A 568 -8.11 29.86 -21.90
C LEU A 568 -9.43 30.54 -22.31
N TRP A 569 -9.66 31.78 -21.88
CA TRP A 569 -10.84 32.54 -22.30
C TRP A 569 -10.80 32.94 -23.77
N ASP A 570 -9.61 33.18 -24.33
CA ASP A 570 -9.41 33.43 -25.76
C ASP A 570 -9.75 32.18 -26.58
N PHE A 571 -9.30 31.00 -26.13
CA PHE A 571 -9.72 29.73 -26.72
C PHE A 571 -11.25 29.52 -26.61
N ASN A 572 -11.84 29.82 -25.44
CA ASN A 572 -13.29 29.68 -25.24
C ASN A 572 -14.10 30.62 -26.12
N ALA A 573 -13.62 31.84 -26.37
CA ALA A 573 -14.27 32.78 -27.28
C ALA A 573 -14.29 32.22 -28.71
N GLU A 574 -13.20 31.61 -29.15
CA GLU A 574 -13.11 30.99 -30.47
C GLU A 574 -13.95 29.70 -30.59
N LEU A 575 -13.99 28.89 -29.52
CA LEU A 575 -14.84 27.70 -29.44
C LEU A 575 -16.33 28.09 -29.50
N ALA A 576 -16.76 29.07 -28.70
CA ALA A 576 -18.14 29.55 -28.69
C ALA A 576 -18.52 30.25 -30.01
N ARG A 577 -17.61 30.99 -30.63
CA ARG A 577 -17.86 31.64 -31.94
C ARG A 577 -18.21 30.63 -33.04
N ARG A 578 -17.66 29.42 -32.98
CA ARG A 578 -17.83 28.38 -34.00
C ARG A 578 -18.98 27.42 -33.68
N PHE A 579 -19.12 27.03 -32.42
CA PHE A 579 -20.00 25.93 -32.01
C PHE A 579 -20.97 26.27 -30.89
N GLY A 580 -20.93 27.50 -30.34
CA GLY A 580 -21.75 27.91 -29.19
C GLY A 580 -22.92 28.81 -29.57
N ASP A 581 -23.82 28.99 -28.61
CA ASP A 581 -24.95 29.91 -28.73
C ASP A 581 -24.54 31.38 -28.52
N ALA A 582 -25.44 32.31 -28.88
CA ALA A 582 -25.16 33.75 -28.74
C ALA A 582 -24.77 34.17 -27.32
N LYS A 583 -25.32 33.50 -26.30
CA LYS A 583 -25.04 33.77 -24.88
C LYS A 583 -23.65 33.28 -24.48
N SER A 584 -23.22 32.10 -24.94
CA SER A 584 -21.85 31.60 -24.73
C SER A 584 -20.83 32.52 -25.39
N VAL A 585 -21.12 33.02 -26.59
CA VAL A 585 -20.26 33.98 -27.32
C VAL A 585 -20.10 35.28 -26.52
N GLU A 586 -21.20 35.86 -26.04
CA GLU A 586 -21.17 37.09 -25.24
C GLU A 586 -20.39 36.89 -23.92
N THR A 587 -20.64 35.77 -23.24
CA THR A 587 -20.00 35.42 -21.96
C THR A 587 -18.49 35.26 -22.13
N ALA A 588 -18.04 34.50 -23.13
CA ALA A 588 -16.63 34.25 -23.40
C ALA A 588 -15.89 35.54 -23.79
N ASN A 589 -16.48 36.36 -24.67
CA ASN A 589 -15.89 37.63 -25.08
C ASN A 589 -15.77 38.64 -23.92
N THR A 590 -16.78 38.70 -23.05
CA THR A 590 -16.74 39.57 -21.86
C THR A 590 -15.66 39.10 -20.88
N ARG A 591 -15.54 37.79 -20.68
CA ARG A 591 -14.53 37.21 -19.78
C ARG A 591 -13.11 37.33 -20.33
N SER A 592 -12.88 37.11 -21.63
CA SER A 592 -11.57 37.35 -22.28
C SER A 592 -11.10 38.80 -22.11
N LYS A 593 -12.01 39.78 -22.22
CA LYS A 593 -11.69 41.20 -22.02
C LYS A 593 -11.39 41.58 -20.57
N THR A 594 -11.94 40.85 -19.60
CA THR A 594 -11.83 41.16 -18.15
C THR A 594 -10.83 40.28 -17.40
N SER A 595 -10.30 39.22 -18.03
CA SER A 595 -9.32 38.32 -17.41
C SER A 595 -7.89 38.88 -17.49
N LEU A 596 -7.07 38.52 -16.51
CA LEU A 596 -5.70 39.00 -16.35
C LEU A 596 -4.73 38.13 -17.17
N TYR A 597 -3.63 38.73 -17.63
CA TYR A 597 -2.52 38.03 -18.30
C TYR A 597 -1.90 36.96 -17.38
#